data_AF-A0AAN7C3B5-F1
#
_entry.id   AF-A0AAN7C3B5-F1
#
_cell.length_a   1.000
_cell.length_b   1.000
_cell.length_c   1.000
_cell.angle_alpha   90.00
_cell.angle_beta   90.00
_cell.angle_gamma   90.00
#
_symmetry.space_group_name_H-M   'P 1'
#
loop_
_entity.id
_entity.type
_entity.pdbx_description
1 polymer ?
#
loop_
_entity_poly.entity_id
_entity_poly.type
_entity_poly.pdbx_seq_one_letter_code
_entity_poly.pdbx_strand_id
1 'polypeptide(L)'
;MSSLHRALAKSKLATAEKTGEQEDDFPWPVEVWEQARRDLAAGTFKTRGPIRFPIILATDSPVFSAEKLQQLAELPSLPEVIEADRLECYGPEEKVVGRAKFCHVSFEELKRIKNKAELLDGMEHNILVMFNGAPRYARVVKSLKEGIALGGENASRKDQDRVSK
;
A
#
# COMPACT_ATOMS: atom_id res chain seq x y z
N MET A 1 39.92 29.27 -21.42
CA MET A 1 39.33 27.95 -21.07
C MET A 1 38.64 27.39 -22.31
N SER A 2 39.12 26.24 -22.82
CA SER A 2 38.84 25.73 -24.16
C SER A 2 37.41 25.18 -24.33
N SER A 3 36.89 25.24 -25.56
CA SER A 3 35.54 24.78 -25.94
C SER A 3 35.28 23.29 -25.63
N LEU A 4 36.34 22.52 -25.37
CA LEU A 4 36.31 21.13 -24.93
C LEU A 4 35.56 20.93 -23.59
N HIS A 5 35.67 21.87 -22.64
CA HIS A 5 34.95 21.77 -21.36
C HIS A 5 33.43 21.98 -21.51
N ARG A 6 33.00 22.74 -22.52
CA ARG A 6 31.57 23.03 -22.74
C ARG A 6 30.84 21.88 -23.44
N ALA A 7 31.56 21.07 -24.21
CA ALA A 7 31.02 19.87 -24.88
C ALA A 7 30.79 18.72 -23.88
N LEU A 8 31.68 18.55 -22.88
CA LEU A 8 31.55 17.53 -21.84
C LEU A 8 30.38 17.76 -20.88
N ALA A 9 30.02 19.02 -20.61
CA ALA A 9 28.85 19.33 -19.79
C ALA A 9 27.52 19.03 -20.51
N LYS A 10 27.49 19.12 -21.85
CA LYS A 10 26.30 18.81 -22.65
C LYS A 10 26.12 17.31 -22.88
N SER A 11 27.18 16.51 -22.87
CA SER A 11 27.06 15.06 -23.08
C SER A 11 26.53 14.29 -21.86
N LYS A 12 26.55 14.88 -20.65
CA LYS A 12 25.97 14.25 -19.46
C LYS A 12 24.45 14.42 -19.34
N LEU A 13 23.85 15.34 -20.10
CA LEU A 13 22.41 15.61 -20.07
C LEU A 13 21.60 14.77 -21.07
N ALA A 14 22.26 13.98 -21.94
CA ALA A 14 21.61 13.19 -22.98
C ALA A 14 21.49 11.69 -22.65
N THR A 15 21.92 11.24 -21.47
CA THR A 15 21.82 9.82 -21.06
C THR A 15 20.91 9.65 -19.86
N ALA A 16 19.71 10.23 -19.94
CA ALA A 16 18.60 9.90 -19.06
C ALA A 16 17.49 9.24 -19.90
N GLU A 17 17.87 8.23 -20.68
CA GLU A 17 16.92 7.27 -21.23
C GLU A 17 17.01 5.98 -20.42
N LYS A 18 15.85 5.61 -19.85
CA LYS A 18 15.47 4.25 -19.46
C LYS A 18 16.43 3.48 -18.54
N THR A 19 16.22 3.65 -17.25
CA THR A 19 16.27 2.53 -16.29
C THR A 19 15.25 2.80 -15.19
N GLY A 20 14.38 1.82 -14.97
CA GLY A 20 13.23 1.88 -14.06
C GLY A 20 13.59 1.73 -12.59
N GLU A 21 14.71 2.29 -12.16
CA GLU A 21 15.21 2.23 -10.79
C GLU A 21 15.70 3.64 -10.45
N GLN A 22 14.79 4.47 -9.94
CA GLN A 22 15.17 5.75 -9.39
C GLN A 22 15.60 5.46 -7.94
N GLU A 23 16.90 5.30 -7.75
CA GLU A 23 17.53 5.21 -6.44
C GLU A 23 17.07 6.38 -5.55
N ASP A 24 16.77 6.06 -4.28
CA ASP A 24 16.36 6.99 -3.23
C ASP A 24 17.53 7.89 -2.76
N ASP A 25 18.24 8.51 -3.70
CA ASP A 25 19.36 9.41 -3.40
C ASP A 25 18.84 10.75 -2.90
N PHE A 26 18.65 10.81 -1.58
CA PHE A 26 18.46 12.05 -0.84
C PHE A 26 19.82 12.67 -0.46
N PRO A 27 19.95 14.01 -0.50
CA PRO A 27 18.95 14.98 -0.94
C PRO A 27 18.95 15.17 -2.47
N TRP A 28 17.76 15.34 -3.03
CA TRP A 28 17.55 15.66 -4.45
C TRP A 28 18.25 16.98 -4.84
N PRO A 29 18.86 17.08 -6.03
CA PRO A 29 19.46 18.33 -6.50
C PRO A 29 18.45 19.48 -6.57
N VAL A 30 18.92 20.71 -6.33
CA VAL A 30 18.08 21.93 -6.31
C VAL A 30 17.34 22.13 -7.64
N GLU A 31 17.97 21.77 -8.74
CA GLU A 31 17.42 21.85 -10.09
C GLU A 31 16.18 20.96 -10.25
N VAL A 32 16.16 19.80 -9.59
CA VAL A 32 15.01 18.90 -9.61
C VAL A 32 13.85 19.49 -8.81
N TRP A 33 14.13 20.12 -7.67
CA TRP A 33 13.12 20.84 -6.88
C TRP A 33 12.55 22.04 -7.63
N GLU A 34 13.39 22.79 -8.36
CA GLU A 34 12.93 23.89 -9.20
C GLU A 34 12.06 23.40 -10.35
N GLN A 35 12.47 22.32 -11.02
CA GLN A 35 11.66 21.75 -12.11
C GLN A 35 10.31 21.25 -11.60
N ALA A 36 10.29 20.52 -10.47
CA ALA A 36 9.05 20.08 -9.83
C ALA A 36 8.12 21.27 -9.50
N ARG A 37 8.67 22.39 -8.99
CA ARG A 37 7.89 23.62 -8.74
C ARG A 37 7.33 24.23 -10.02
N ARG A 38 8.11 24.28 -11.11
CA ARG A 38 7.64 24.78 -12.42
C ARG A 38 6.52 23.89 -12.97
N ASP A 39 6.70 22.58 -12.92
CA ASP A 39 5.70 21.63 -13.41
C ASP A 39 4.41 21.70 -12.57
N LEU A 40 4.54 21.89 -11.25
CA LEU A 40 3.38 22.10 -10.37
C LEU A 40 2.63 23.38 -10.73
N ALA A 41 3.36 24.50 -10.91
CA ALA A 41 2.76 25.77 -11.31
C ALA A 41 2.12 25.72 -12.71
N ALA A 42 2.68 24.93 -13.63
CA ALA A 42 2.16 24.71 -14.97
C ALA A 42 1.04 23.66 -15.03
N GLY A 43 0.73 22.98 -13.92
CA GLY A 43 -0.25 21.88 -13.88
C GLY A 43 0.20 20.62 -14.62
N THR A 44 1.48 20.52 -15.00
CA THR A 44 2.07 19.39 -15.73
C THR A 44 2.79 18.40 -14.81
N PHE A 45 2.80 18.67 -13.50
CA PHE A 45 3.42 17.79 -12.52
C PHE A 45 2.79 16.40 -12.59
N LYS A 46 3.60 15.41 -12.98
CA LYS A 46 3.19 14.00 -13.08
C LYS A 46 3.01 13.46 -11.66
N THR A 47 1.79 13.56 -11.14
CA THR A 47 1.43 12.82 -9.92
C THR A 47 1.48 11.33 -10.24
N ARG A 48 2.05 10.55 -9.33
CA ARG A 48 2.21 9.10 -9.45
C ARG A 48 0.86 8.41 -9.21
N GLY A 49 -0.12 8.67 -10.07
CA GLY A 49 -1.50 8.22 -9.93
C GLY A 49 -2.16 8.64 -8.60
N PRO A 50 -3.41 8.24 -8.37
CA PRO A 50 -4.02 8.38 -7.05
C PRO A 50 -3.29 7.48 -6.04
N ILE A 51 -2.95 8.04 -4.87
CA ILE A 51 -2.37 7.27 -3.78
C ILE A 51 -3.40 6.22 -3.33
N ARG A 52 -2.96 4.96 -3.29
CA ARG A 52 -3.77 3.82 -2.85
C ARG A 52 -3.12 3.15 -1.65
N PHE A 53 -3.95 2.71 -0.73
CA PHE A 53 -3.54 2.03 0.51
C PHE A 53 -3.99 0.57 0.45
N PRO A 54 -3.07 -0.40 0.50
CA PRO A 54 -3.44 -1.82 0.52
C PRO A 54 -4.03 -2.23 1.89
N ILE A 55 -5.21 -2.86 1.88
CA ILE A 55 -5.84 -3.49 3.05
C ILE A 55 -5.90 -5.00 2.83
N ILE A 56 -5.25 -5.76 3.69
CA ILE A 56 -5.21 -7.23 3.64
C ILE A 56 -6.55 -7.81 4.04
N LEU A 57 -7.00 -8.79 3.27
CA LEU A 57 -8.15 -9.64 3.56
C LEU A 57 -7.64 -10.89 4.30
N ALA A 58 -7.64 -10.85 5.63
CA ALA A 58 -7.12 -11.93 6.45
C ALA A 58 -8.26 -12.74 7.09
N THR A 59 -8.13 -14.06 7.15
CA THR A 59 -9.18 -14.95 7.67
C THR A 59 -9.46 -14.77 9.16
N ASP A 60 -8.47 -14.27 9.90
CA ASP A 60 -8.52 -13.94 11.33
C ASP A 60 -8.84 -12.46 11.59
N SER A 61 -9.19 -11.69 10.54
CA SER A 61 -9.57 -10.29 10.63
C SER A 61 -11.10 -10.11 10.49
N PRO A 62 -11.70 -9.08 11.11
CA PRO A 62 -13.07 -8.66 10.80
C PRO A 62 -13.32 -8.40 9.31
N VAL A 63 -12.26 -8.08 8.56
CA VAL A 63 -12.28 -7.90 7.11
C VAL A 63 -11.53 -9.06 6.45
N PHE A 64 -12.26 -10.15 6.23
CA PHE A 64 -11.75 -11.35 5.54
C PHE A 64 -12.15 -11.43 4.06
N SER A 65 -12.98 -10.49 3.58
CA SER A 65 -13.47 -10.47 2.20
C SER A 65 -13.65 -9.04 1.67
N ALA A 66 -13.75 -8.91 0.34
CA ALA A 66 -13.99 -7.63 -0.32
C ALA A 66 -15.34 -7.02 0.07
N GLU A 67 -16.36 -7.83 0.33
CA GLU A 67 -17.69 -7.41 0.77
C GLU A 67 -17.64 -6.81 2.17
N LYS A 68 -16.88 -7.43 3.09
CA LYS A 68 -16.68 -6.90 4.44
C LYS A 68 -15.93 -5.57 4.39
N LEU A 69 -14.93 -5.45 3.50
CA LEU A 69 -14.23 -4.18 3.29
C LEU A 69 -15.15 -3.12 2.69
N GLN A 70 -15.98 -3.48 1.71
CA GLN A 70 -16.97 -2.59 1.09
C GLN A 70 -17.91 -2.02 2.14
N GLN A 71 -18.46 -2.87 3.02
CA GLN A 71 -19.35 -2.44 4.09
C GLN A 71 -18.62 -1.51 5.08
N LEU A 72 -17.41 -1.89 5.50
CA LEU A 72 -16.65 -1.11 6.48
C LEU A 72 -16.29 0.28 5.93
N ALA A 73 -15.77 0.34 4.71
CA ALA A 73 -15.28 1.54 4.05
C ALA A 73 -16.35 2.31 3.27
N GLU A 74 -17.61 1.83 3.26
CA GLU A 74 -18.75 2.39 2.51
C GLU A 74 -18.40 2.58 1.03
N LEU A 75 -17.84 1.53 0.41
CA LEU A 75 -17.46 1.61 -1.00
C LEU A 75 -18.70 1.50 -1.89
N PRO A 76 -18.81 2.34 -2.95
CA PRO A 76 -19.96 2.33 -3.85
C PRO A 76 -20.08 1.03 -4.66
N SER A 77 -18.96 0.31 -4.83
CA SER A 77 -18.88 -0.97 -5.51
C SER A 77 -17.92 -1.91 -4.77
N LEU A 78 -17.99 -3.19 -5.09
CA LEU A 78 -17.06 -4.18 -4.56
C LEU A 78 -15.63 -3.84 -5.01
N PRO A 79 -14.64 -3.75 -4.10
CA PRO A 79 -13.27 -3.45 -4.48
C PRO A 79 -12.62 -4.66 -5.16
N GLU A 80 -11.70 -4.38 -6.08
CA GLU A 80 -10.88 -5.41 -6.72
C GLU A 80 -9.96 -6.10 -5.71
N VAL A 81 -9.95 -7.44 -5.74
CA VAL A 81 -9.06 -8.27 -4.93
C VAL A 81 -7.80 -8.58 -5.72
N ILE A 82 -6.65 -8.23 -5.16
CA ILE A 82 -5.34 -8.45 -5.72
C ILE A 82 -4.63 -9.52 -4.88
N GLU A 83 -3.93 -10.43 -5.56
CA GLU A 83 -3.05 -11.41 -4.93
C GLU A 83 -1.59 -11.08 -5.19
N ALA A 84 -0.80 -10.98 -4.12
CA ALA A 84 0.63 -10.70 -4.19
C ALA A 84 1.44 -11.58 -3.24
N ASP A 85 2.74 -11.60 -3.47
CA ASP A 85 3.69 -12.20 -2.54
C ASP A 85 3.80 -11.32 -1.29
N ARG A 86 3.69 -11.95 -0.12
CA ARG A 86 3.94 -11.35 1.17
C ARG A 86 5.43 -11.46 1.47
N LEU A 87 6.03 -10.35 1.86
CA LEU A 87 7.43 -10.25 2.21
C LEU A 87 7.58 -10.10 3.72
N GLU A 88 8.64 -10.70 4.26
CA GLU A 88 9.21 -10.33 5.56
C GLU A 88 10.58 -9.69 5.33
N CYS A 89 10.81 -8.58 6.02
CA CYS A 89 12.10 -7.89 6.04
C CYS A 89 12.70 -8.05 7.44
N TYR A 90 13.33 -9.20 7.69
CA TYR A 90 14.19 -9.40 8.85
C TYR A 90 15.64 -9.42 8.37
N GLY A 91 16.32 -8.28 8.45
CA GLY A 91 17.72 -8.13 8.01
C GLY A 91 17.87 -7.63 6.57
N PRO A 92 19.04 -7.82 5.93
CA PRO A 92 19.38 -7.22 4.64
C PRO A 92 18.68 -7.87 3.43
N GLU A 93 17.98 -9.00 3.62
CA GLU A 93 17.36 -9.76 2.54
C GLU A 93 15.83 -9.79 2.69
N GLU A 94 15.14 -9.55 1.58
CA GLU A 94 13.69 -9.73 1.48
C GLU A 94 13.37 -11.20 1.25
N LYS A 95 12.52 -11.77 2.11
CA LYS A 95 12.07 -13.15 1.95
C LYS A 95 10.57 -13.20 1.65
N VAL A 96 10.20 -13.91 0.58
CA VAL A 96 8.81 -14.27 0.34
C VAL A 96 8.38 -15.31 1.38
N VAL A 97 7.39 -14.97 2.18
CA VAL A 97 6.88 -15.82 3.27
C VAL A 97 5.49 -16.39 3.00
N GLY A 98 4.83 -15.94 1.93
CA GLY A 98 3.55 -16.49 1.52
C GLY A 98 2.85 -15.62 0.49
N ARG A 99 1.55 -15.85 0.32
CA ARG A 99 0.67 -15.06 -0.55
C ARG A 99 -0.33 -14.30 0.30
N ALA A 100 -0.64 -13.07 -0.08
CA ALA A 100 -1.64 -12.23 0.56
C ALA A 100 -2.69 -11.77 -0.46
N LYS A 101 -3.95 -11.77 -0.02
CA LYS A 101 -5.06 -11.10 -0.71
C LYS A 101 -5.25 -9.73 -0.10
N PHE A 102 -5.39 -8.71 -0.93
CA PHE A 102 -5.65 -7.35 -0.46
C PHE A 102 -6.47 -6.57 -1.47
N CYS A 103 -7.08 -5.48 -1.00
CA CYS A 103 -7.74 -4.51 -1.85
C CYS A 103 -7.08 -3.15 -1.70
N HIS A 104 -7.16 -2.31 -2.73
CA HIS A 104 -6.75 -0.92 -2.63
C HIS A 104 -7.90 -0.02 -2.21
N VAL A 105 -7.61 0.87 -1.26
CA VAL A 105 -8.54 1.93 -0.85
C VAL A 105 -7.90 3.31 -1.05
N SER A 106 -8.73 4.33 -1.26
CA SER A 106 -8.31 5.74 -1.28
C SER A 106 -8.00 6.26 0.13
N PHE A 107 -7.44 7.47 0.21
CA PHE A 107 -7.18 8.11 1.51
C PHE A 107 -8.47 8.33 2.31
N GLU A 108 -9.54 8.79 1.65
CA GLU A 108 -10.84 9.03 2.30
C GLU A 108 -11.48 7.73 2.80
N GLU A 109 -11.37 6.66 2.02
CA GLU A 109 -11.85 5.34 2.43
C GLU A 109 -11.04 4.78 3.61
N LEU A 110 -9.71 4.95 3.59
CA LEU A 110 -8.86 4.60 4.73
C LEU A 110 -9.26 5.37 5.98
N LYS A 111 -9.58 6.66 5.86
CA LYS A 111 -10.06 7.49 6.97
C LYS A 111 -11.38 6.95 7.53
N ARG A 112 -12.33 6.55 6.66
CA ARG A 112 -13.59 5.91 7.09
C ARG A 112 -13.33 4.60 7.83
N ILE A 113 -12.41 3.76 7.35
CA ILE A 113 -12.00 2.53 8.04
C ILE A 113 -11.44 2.85 9.43
N LYS A 114 -10.49 3.78 9.53
CA LYS A 114 -9.88 4.19 10.82
C LYS A 114 -10.89 4.76 11.82
N ASN A 115 -11.98 5.34 11.35
CA ASN A 115 -13.05 5.82 12.22
C ASN A 115 -13.88 4.68 12.82
N LYS A 116 -13.93 3.52 12.18
CA LYS A 116 -14.78 2.37 12.54
C LYS A 116 -14.03 1.16 13.05
N ALA A 117 -12.72 1.10 12.84
CA ALA A 117 -11.90 -0.05 13.17
C ALA A 117 -10.49 0.36 13.59
N GLU A 118 -9.87 -0.49 14.38
CA GLU A 118 -8.45 -0.42 14.70
C GLU A 118 -7.66 -1.16 13.63
N LEU A 119 -6.65 -0.50 13.09
CA LEU A 119 -5.70 -1.10 12.15
C LEU A 119 -4.48 -1.58 12.92
N LEU A 120 -3.89 -2.69 12.48
CA LEU A 120 -2.52 -3.01 12.82
C LEU A 120 -1.62 -1.99 12.12
N ASP A 121 -1.26 -0.94 12.87
CA ASP A 121 -0.35 0.13 12.48
C ASP A 121 0.91 0.03 13.38
N GLY A 122 2.10 0.20 12.79
CA GLY A 122 3.39 0.17 13.51
C GLY A 122 4.45 -0.65 12.76
N MET A 123 5.73 -0.34 12.98
CA MET A 123 6.83 -1.02 12.26
C MET A 123 6.82 -2.54 12.43
N GLU A 124 6.38 -3.03 13.59
CA GLU A 124 6.33 -4.46 13.93
C GLU A 124 5.14 -5.21 13.31
N HIS A 125 4.17 -4.48 12.74
CA HIS A 125 2.95 -5.06 12.17
C HIS A 125 2.75 -4.69 10.69
N ASN A 126 3.73 -3.97 10.13
CA ASN A 126 3.77 -3.61 8.72
C ASN A 126 3.98 -4.87 7.88
N ILE A 127 2.91 -5.35 7.25
CA ILE A 127 3.02 -6.44 6.28
C ILE A 127 3.41 -5.84 4.94
N LEU A 128 4.50 -6.33 4.37
CA LEU A 128 4.92 -5.94 3.03
C LEU A 128 4.31 -6.89 2.00
N VAL A 129 3.80 -6.31 0.92
CA VAL A 129 3.31 -7.05 -0.24
C VAL A 129 4.01 -6.54 -1.50
N MET A 130 4.38 -7.45 -2.39
CA MET A 130 4.99 -7.11 -3.67
C MET A 130 3.91 -6.74 -4.70
N PHE A 131 3.81 -5.46 -5.07
CA PHE A 131 2.81 -5.01 -6.03
C PHE A 131 3.46 -4.25 -7.19
N ASN A 132 3.26 -4.73 -8.42
CA ASN A 132 3.87 -4.20 -9.64
C ASN A 132 5.40 -4.03 -9.54
N GLY A 133 6.07 -5.04 -8.95
CA GLY A 133 7.53 -5.06 -8.80
C GLY A 133 8.07 -4.12 -7.72
N ALA A 134 7.21 -3.54 -6.87
CA ALA A 134 7.63 -2.71 -5.75
C ALA A 134 7.01 -3.18 -4.43
N PRO A 135 7.77 -3.22 -3.32
CA PRO A 135 7.22 -3.52 -2.01
C PRO A 135 6.31 -2.39 -1.54
N ARG A 136 5.16 -2.76 -0.96
CA ARG A 136 4.15 -1.83 -0.43
C ARG A 136 3.74 -2.27 0.97
N TYR A 137 3.66 -1.30 1.88
CA TYR A 137 3.06 -1.53 3.19
C TYR A 137 1.55 -1.72 3.06
N ALA A 138 1.11 -2.89 3.49
CA ALA A 138 -0.28 -3.27 3.58
C ALA A 138 -0.71 -3.33 5.05
N ARG A 139 -1.98 -3.02 5.30
CA ARG A 139 -2.54 -2.93 6.65
C ARG A 139 -3.58 -4.01 6.88
N VAL A 140 -3.67 -4.51 8.10
CA VAL A 140 -4.71 -5.46 8.52
C VAL A 140 -5.67 -4.76 9.47
N VAL A 141 -6.97 -5.02 9.33
CA VAL A 141 -7.97 -4.61 10.31
C VAL A 141 -7.88 -5.53 11.52
N LYS A 142 -7.51 -5.01 12.68
CA LYS A 142 -7.35 -5.78 13.93
C LYS A 142 -8.71 -6.08 14.56
N SER A 143 -9.52 -5.06 14.75
CA SER A 143 -10.79 -5.14 15.46
C SER A 143 -11.70 -4.00 15.03
N LEU A 144 -13.02 -4.19 15.15
CA LEU A 144 -13.99 -3.12 14.98
C LEU A 144 -14.08 -2.29 16.28
N LYS A 145 -14.40 -1.01 16.14
CA LYS A 145 -14.75 -0.16 17.28
C LYS A 145 -16.15 -0.48 17.78
N GLU A 146 -16.43 -0.09 19.01
CA GLU A 146 -17.72 -0.33 19.65
C GLU A 146 -18.89 0.24 18.83
N GLY A 147 -19.99 -0.51 18.77
CA GLY A 147 -21.19 -0.13 18.00
C GLY A 147 -21.09 -0.37 16.49
N ILE A 148 -19.95 -0.84 15.97
CA ILE A 148 -19.80 -1.19 14.55
C ILE A 148 -20.00 -2.70 14.37
N ALA A 149 -20.94 -3.08 13.49
CA ALA A 149 -21.16 -4.45 13.08
C ALA A 149 -21.10 -4.57 11.55
N LEU A 150 -20.39 -5.58 11.05
CA LEU A 150 -20.36 -5.93 9.63
C LEU A 150 -21.34 -7.10 9.41
N GLY A 151 -22.47 -6.84 8.75
CA GLY A 151 -23.55 -7.83 8.58
C GLY A 151 -23.08 -9.11 7.90
N GLY A 152 -23.51 -10.26 8.43
CA GLY A 152 -23.30 -11.60 7.86
C GLY A 152 -22.69 -12.59 8.86
N GLU A 153 -23.54 -13.47 9.39
CA GLU A 153 -23.19 -14.70 10.10
C GLU A 153 -22.65 -15.76 9.13
N ASN A 154 -21.70 -16.57 9.59
CA ASN A 154 -21.63 -18.01 9.38
C ASN A 154 -20.92 -18.56 10.63
N ALA A 155 -21.64 -19.16 11.58
CA ALA A 155 -22.08 -20.56 11.55
C ALA A 155 -20.93 -21.58 11.52
N SER A 156 -20.26 -21.79 12.66
CA SER A 156 -20.03 -23.13 13.25
C SER A 156 -19.28 -23.02 14.60
N ARG A 157 -20.04 -22.93 15.69
CA ARG A 157 -19.69 -23.55 16.98
C ARG A 157 -20.99 -24.09 17.56
N LYS A 158 -21.51 -25.13 16.92
CA LYS A 158 -22.44 -26.03 17.59
C LYS A 158 -21.61 -26.86 18.57
N ASP A 159 -21.98 -26.77 19.84
CA ASP A 159 -22.03 -27.86 20.80
C ASP A 159 -20.82 -28.80 20.84
N GLN A 160 -19.82 -28.42 21.62
CA GLN A 160 -19.08 -29.39 22.44
C GLN A 160 -19.33 -29.14 23.93
N ASP A 161 -20.59 -28.91 24.29
CA ASP A 161 -21.14 -29.30 25.59
C ASP A 161 -22.03 -30.52 25.37
N ARG A 162 -21.39 -31.67 25.11
CA ARG A 162 -21.95 -32.96 25.47
C ARG A 162 -20.99 -33.66 26.40
N VAL A 163 -21.11 -33.25 27.66
CA VAL A 163 -21.07 -34.12 28.81
C VAL A 163 -21.70 -35.47 28.44
N SER A 164 -20.86 -36.49 28.36
CA SER A 164 -21.17 -37.88 28.66
C SER A 164 -20.00 -38.35 29.52
N LYS A 165 -20.20 -38.40 30.84
CA LYS A 165 -20.60 -39.60 31.58
C LYS A 165 -19.60 -40.72 31.44
#